data_AF-A0A8C7BX60-F1
#
_entry.id   AF-A0A8C7BX60-F1
#
_cell.length_a   1.000
_cell.length_b   1.000
_cell.length_c   1.000
_cell.angle_alpha   90.00
_cell.angle_beta   90.00
_cell.angle_gamma   90.00
#
_symmetry.space_group_name_H-M   'P 1'
#
loop_
_entity.id
_entity.type
_entity.pdbx_description
1 polymer ?
#
loop_
_entity_poly.entity_id
_entity_poly.type
_entity_poly.pdbx_seq_one_letter_code
_entity_poly.pdbx_strand_id
1 'polypeptide(L)'
;MGTINHQALEQLHYVTELTQLIRAKSSSTSEEVKDSTEFVSFFPDFVWTVRDFTLELKIGEASITEDEYLEDALKLVPEHGTNPKIQNSNMPRECIRQFFPKRKCFVFDRPTSDRNLLFHLEKVPEDKLDSTFQEQSKKFCTYIFNHTKTKTLREGITVTGSRLGTLLKAYVDAIKKGAVPCLENVVTTLAQRENSVAVQKAADHYSEQMAQRVRLPTDTLQELLDVHAHCEREAIAVFMEHSFKDDKREFQKKLVVRERNFLQQNEDASFKYCQAIMKQLSEPLKKSISEKTFSVHGGHELYLQAKRKVELDYKLVPRKGVKANEILQNFLQSQATIEESIVQLDTALNRGAMAIAVERAKKEAAEKEQEQLKQKEEEQRQKMEAQERSFSENLGQLEEKIKKERENFRVMLERMLKFGKKSEELNKEINRLKKEIETAKKTDSLLISNAIDVAGKVLIVALPEIFKLFREGKTVLSEKN
;
A
#
# COMPACT_ATOMS: atom_id res chain seq x y z
N MET A 1 1.83 -42.86 -12.10
CA MET A 1 2.63 -44.08 -12.35
C MET A 1 2.37 -44.53 -13.78
N GLY A 2 3.38 -45.02 -14.50
CA GLY A 2 3.26 -45.49 -15.88
C GLY A 2 3.35 -44.37 -16.91
N THR A 3 2.28 -44.12 -17.65
CA THR A 3 2.25 -43.19 -18.79
C THR A 3 1.11 -42.17 -18.65
N ILE A 4 1.19 -41.06 -19.37
CA ILE A 4 0.10 -40.08 -19.47
C ILE A 4 -0.90 -40.58 -20.53
N ASN A 5 -1.73 -41.54 -20.15
CA ASN A 5 -2.80 -42.07 -20.98
C ASN A 5 -4.16 -41.40 -20.65
N HIS A 6 -5.23 -41.82 -21.34
CA HIS A 6 -6.56 -41.26 -21.10
C HIS A 6 -7.03 -41.43 -19.64
N GLN A 7 -6.79 -42.59 -19.04
CA GLN A 7 -7.14 -42.86 -17.65
C GLN A 7 -6.42 -41.92 -16.68
N ALA A 8 -5.14 -41.63 -16.91
CA ALA A 8 -4.38 -40.69 -16.09
C ALA A 8 -4.94 -39.26 -16.16
N LEU A 9 -5.45 -38.86 -17.35
CA LEU A 9 -6.09 -37.57 -17.54
C LEU A 9 -7.50 -37.50 -16.93
N GLU A 10 -8.27 -38.59 -16.96
CA GLU A 10 -9.55 -38.69 -16.26
C GLU A 10 -9.38 -38.61 -14.73
N GLN A 11 -8.30 -39.20 -14.20
CA GLN A 11 -7.97 -39.09 -12.77
C GLN A 11 -7.63 -37.66 -12.35
N LEU A 12 -7.28 -36.78 -13.30
CA LEU A 12 -7.09 -35.35 -13.07
C LEU A 12 -8.38 -34.53 -13.22
N HIS A 13 -9.57 -35.16 -13.18
CA HIS A 13 -10.86 -34.45 -13.14
C HIS A 13 -10.94 -33.40 -12.03
N TYR A 14 -10.24 -33.56 -10.90
CA TYR A 14 -10.16 -32.54 -9.86
C TYR A 14 -9.69 -31.17 -10.40
N VAL A 15 -8.83 -31.16 -11.43
CA VAL A 15 -8.40 -29.92 -12.09
C VAL A 15 -9.56 -29.23 -12.83
N THR A 16 -10.50 -30.02 -13.36
CA THR A 16 -11.72 -29.52 -14.01
C THR A 16 -12.73 -28.96 -13.01
N GLU A 17 -12.70 -29.45 -11.76
CA GLU A 17 -13.57 -28.98 -10.68
C GLU A 17 -13.02 -27.74 -9.97
N LEU A 18 -11.77 -27.33 -10.21
CA LEU A 18 -11.15 -26.19 -9.53
C LEU A 18 -11.94 -24.89 -9.70
N THR A 19 -12.60 -24.70 -10.84
CA THR A 19 -13.46 -23.53 -11.12
C THR A 19 -14.75 -23.54 -10.29
N GLN A 20 -15.20 -24.72 -9.84
CA GLN A 20 -16.35 -24.89 -8.96
C GLN A 20 -15.96 -24.80 -7.48
N LEU A 21 -14.72 -25.19 -7.16
CA LEU A 21 -14.20 -25.29 -5.80
C LEU A 21 -13.44 -24.04 -5.33
N ILE A 22 -13.03 -23.15 -6.24
CA ILE A 22 -12.29 -21.92 -5.92
C ILE A 22 -12.88 -20.78 -6.75
N ARG A 23 -13.04 -19.61 -6.13
CA ARG A 23 -13.44 -18.38 -6.82
C ARG A 23 -12.33 -17.34 -6.79
N ALA A 24 -12.06 -16.69 -7.92
CA ALA A 24 -11.07 -15.61 -7.93
C ALA A 24 -11.63 -14.30 -7.34
N LYS A 25 -12.87 -13.94 -7.69
CA LYS A 25 -13.55 -12.68 -7.28
C LYS A 25 -14.85 -12.90 -6.54
N SER A 26 -15.21 -12.01 -5.62
CA SER A 26 -16.47 -12.15 -4.86
C SER A 26 -17.73 -11.80 -5.68
N SER A 27 -17.60 -10.97 -6.71
CA SER A 27 -18.73 -10.36 -7.44
C SER A 27 -19.14 -11.05 -8.75
N SER A 28 -18.64 -12.24 -9.07
CA SER A 28 -18.96 -12.93 -10.32
C SER A 28 -20.35 -13.59 -10.24
N THR A 29 -21.37 -12.87 -10.72
CA THR A 29 -22.63 -13.48 -11.17
C THR A 29 -22.40 -14.15 -12.54
N SER A 30 -22.35 -15.49 -12.53
CA SER A 30 -22.83 -16.39 -13.60
C SER A 30 -22.20 -16.37 -15.02
N GLU A 31 -20.90 -16.17 -15.19
CA GLU A 31 -20.22 -16.61 -16.44
C GLU A 31 -18.90 -17.31 -16.13
N GLU A 32 -18.92 -18.66 -16.14
CA GLU A 32 -17.78 -19.57 -15.90
C GLU A 32 -16.55 -19.26 -16.78
N VAL A 33 -16.74 -18.58 -17.90
CA VAL A 33 -15.68 -18.27 -18.88
C VAL A 33 -14.78 -17.09 -18.45
N LYS A 34 -15.21 -16.22 -17.53
CA LYS A 34 -14.40 -15.05 -17.10
C LYS A 34 -13.41 -15.36 -15.97
N ASP A 35 -13.68 -16.35 -15.12
CA ASP A 35 -12.82 -16.69 -13.97
C ASP A 35 -11.55 -17.46 -14.41
N SER A 36 -11.60 -18.18 -15.54
CA SER A 36 -10.48 -18.94 -16.14
C SER A 36 -9.22 -18.11 -16.40
N THR A 37 -9.38 -16.90 -16.93
CA THR A 37 -8.29 -15.97 -17.20
C THR A 37 -7.69 -15.37 -15.93
N GLU A 38 -8.47 -15.31 -14.85
CA GLU A 38 -8.02 -14.82 -13.55
C GLU A 38 -7.21 -15.86 -12.79
N PHE A 39 -7.51 -17.16 -12.95
CA PHE A 39 -6.76 -18.27 -12.33
C PHE A 39 -5.28 -18.28 -12.73
N VAL A 40 -4.97 -17.93 -13.98
CA VAL A 40 -3.60 -17.80 -14.51
C VAL A 40 -2.73 -16.87 -13.67
N SER A 41 -3.34 -15.85 -13.05
CA SER A 41 -2.62 -14.84 -12.30
C SER A 41 -2.06 -15.35 -10.96
N PHE A 42 -2.60 -16.44 -10.40
CA PHE A 42 -2.22 -16.92 -9.06
C PHE A 42 -2.03 -18.42 -8.91
N PHE A 43 -2.36 -19.21 -9.94
CA PHE A 43 -2.08 -20.64 -9.98
C PHE A 43 -0.56 -20.89 -10.04
N PRO A 44 -0.07 -21.98 -9.41
CA PRO A 44 1.35 -22.30 -9.41
C PRO A 44 1.84 -22.73 -10.81
N ASP A 45 3.15 -22.85 -10.97
CA ASP A 45 3.70 -23.61 -12.10
C ASP A 45 3.31 -25.09 -11.93
N PHE A 46 2.95 -25.78 -13.01
CA PHE A 46 2.54 -27.19 -12.97
C PHE A 46 3.71 -28.11 -13.31
N VAL A 47 3.94 -29.13 -12.49
CA VAL A 47 4.99 -30.13 -12.71
C VAL A 47 4.36 -31.52 -12.68
N TRP A 48 4.41 -32.24 -13.80
CA TRP A 48 3.98 -33.63 -13.86
C TRP A 48 5.19 -34.56 -13.64
N THR A 49 5.14 -35.38 -12.60
CA THR A 49 6.14 -36.43 -12.36
C THR A 49 5.58 -37.79 -12.75
N VAL A 50 6.14 -38.39 -13.80
CA VAL A 50 5.70 -39.67 -14.36
C VAL A 50 6.63 -40.76 -13.85
N ARG A 51 6.19 -41.45 -12.81
CA ARG A 51 6.94 -42.50 -12.10
C ARG A 51 6.80 -43.86 -12.78
N ASP A 52 7.84 -44.68 -12.74
CA ASP A 52 7.94 -45.98 -13.40
C ASP A 52 7.63 -45.87 -14.90
N PHE A 53 8.32 -44.96 -15.57
CA PHE A 53 8.16 -44.71 -16.99
C PHE A 53 8.75 -45.86 -17.82
N THR A 54 7.99 -46.34 -18.80
CA THR A 54 8.35 -47.54 -19.58
C THR A 54 8.36 -47.31 -21.09
N LEU A 55 8.08 -46.10 -21.56
CA LEU A 55 8.10 -45.77 -22.98
C LEU A 55 9.46 -45.22 -23.38
N GLU A 56 9.82 -45.38 -24.65
CA GLU A 56 10.85 -44.55 -25.24
C GLU A 56 10.27 -43.16 -25.51
N LEU A 57 11.03 -42.10 -25.20
CA LEU A 57 10.67 -40.72 -25.52
C LEU A 57 10.85 -40.46 -27.01
N LYS A 58 9.99 -41.06 -27.83
CA LYS A 58 9.96 -40.92 -29.29
C LYS A 58 8.54 -40.75 -29.79
N ILE A 59 8.39 -39.90 -30.81
CA ILE A 59 7.16 -39.79 -31.62
C ILE A 59 7.55 -40.10 -33.06
N GLY A 60 7.07 -41.22 -33.58
CA GLY A 60 7.59 -41.78 -34.83
C GLY A 60 9.07 -42.16 -34.67
N GLU A 61 9.93 -41.62 -35.54
CA GLU A 61 11.38 -41.84 -35.47
C GLU A 61 12.12 -40.72 -34.70
N ALA A 62 11.44 -39.62 -34.36
CA ALA A 62 12.07 -38.47 -33.71
C ALA A 62 12.13 -38.66 -32.19
N SER A 63 13.31 -38.43 -31.61
CA SER A 63 13.48 -38.36 -30.14
C SER A 63 12.93 -37.04 -29.61
N ILE A 64 12.21 -37.11 -28.49
CA ILE A 64 11.57 -35.96 -27.86
C ILE A 64 12.04 -35.80 -26.42
N THR A 65 11.83 -34.60 -25.88
CA THR A 65 12.06 -34.27 -24.47
C THR A 65 10.87 -34.69 -23.60
N GLU A 66 11.06 -34.72 -22.28
CA GLU A 66 9.96 -35.01 -21.35
C GLU A 66 8.83 -33.95 -21.46
N ASP A 67 9.19 -32.69 -21.72
CA ASP A 67 8.23 -31.60 -21.87
C ASP A 67 7.41 -31.74 -23.15
N GLU A 68 8.04 -32.13 -24.26
CA GLU A 68 7.34 -32.42 -25.52
C GLU A 68 6.41 -33.63 -25.38
N TYR A 69 6.79 -34.63 -24.59
CA TYR A 69 5.91 -35.76 -24.25
C TYR A 69 4.65 -35.29 -23.52
N LEU A 70 4.78 -34.37 -22.56
CA LEU A 70 3.63 -33.79 -21.86
C LEU A 70 2.76 -32.95 -22.79
N GLU A 71 3.35 -32.09 -23.62
CA GLU A 71 2.59 -31.26 -24.55
C GLU A 71 1.89 -32.11 -25.63
N ASP A 72 2.47 -33.24 -26.05
CA ASP A 72 1.80 -34.21 -26.91
C ASP A 72 0.59 -34.87 -26.22
N ALA A 73 0.75 -35.32 -24.98
CA ALA A 73 -0.34 -35.92 -24.20
C ALA A 73 -1.51 -34.94 -23.93
N LEU A 74 -1.21 -33.64 -23.84
CA LEU A 74 -2.18 -32.56 -23.65
C LEU A 74 -2.76 -32.00 -24.96
N LYS A 75 -2.39 -32.53 -26.14
CA LYS A 75 -3.03 -32.16 -27.40
C LYS A 75 -4.52 -32.48 -27.35
N LEU A 76 -5.33 -31.51 -27.76
CA LEU A 76 -6.78 -31.69 -27.85
C LEU A 76 -7.10 -32.63 -29.00
N VAL A 77 -8.00 -33.57 -28.75
CA VAL A 77 -8.53 -34.44 -29.79
C VAL A 77 -9.43 -33.59 -30.69
N PRO A 78 -9.22 -33.58 -32.02
CA PRO A 78 -10.04 -32.79 -32.94
C PRO A 78 -11.52 -33.12 -32.79
N GLU A 79 -12.35 -32.09 -32.64
CA GLU A 79 -13.80 -32.25 -32.59
C GLU A 79 -14.34 -32.43 -34.02
N HIS A 80 -14.90 -33.60 -34.29
CA HIS A 80 -15.72 -33.84 -35.48
C HIS A 80 -17.18 -33.95 -35.04
N GLY A 81 -17.86 -32.80 -34.96
CA GLY A 81 -19.25 -32.70 -34.47
C GLY A 81 -19.37 -32.73 -32.94
N THR A 82 -20.61 -32.74 -32.43
CA THR A 82 -20.93 -32.68 -30.99
C THR A 82 -20.84 -34.07 -30.34
N ASN A 83 -19.64 -34.63 -30.19
CA ASN A 83 -19.44 -35.91 -29.50
C ASN A 83 -19.10 -35.69 -28.01
N PRO A 84 -20.00 -36.02 -27.06
CA PRO A 84 -19.77 -35.79 -25.63
C PRO A 84 -18.53 -36.49 -25.07
N LYS A 85 -18.11 -37.63 -25.66
CA LYS A 85 -16.91 -38.36 -25.21
C LYS A 85 -15.62 -37.60 -25.55
N ILE A 86 -15.59 -36.90 -26.69
CA ILE A 86 -14.44 -36.07 -27.08
C ILE A 86 -14.37 -34.84 -26.18
N GLN A 87 -15.50 -34.19 -25.91
CA GLN A 87 -15.58 -33.06 -24.99
C GLN A 87 -15.09 -33.42 -23.58
N ASN A 88 -15.60 -34.52 -23.00
CA ASN A 88 -15.17 -34.97 -21.67
C ASN A 88 -13.67 -35.31 -21.63
N SER A 89 -13.12 -35.86 -22.71
CA SER A 89 -11.69 -36.15 -22.81
C SER A 89 -10.85 -34.87 -22.95
N ASN A 90 -11.32 -33.87 -23.69
CA ASN A 90 -10.62 -32.61 -23.87
C ASN A 90 -10.66 -31.71 -22.64
N MET A 91 -11.73 -31.77 -21.84
CA MET A 91 -11.91 -30.91 -20.66
C MET A 91 -10.72 -30.86 -19.70
N PRO A 92 -10.16 -31.98 -19.20
CA PRO A 92 -8.96 -31.93 -18.33
C PRO A 92 -7.74 -31.38 -19.05
N ARG A 93 -7.58 -31.63 -20.36
CA ARG A 93 -6.47 -31.10 -21.15
C ARG A 93 -6.57 -29.58 -21.30
N GLU A 94 -7.76 -29.07 -21.59
CA GLU A 94 -8.03 -27.64 -21.67
C GLU A 94 -7.78 -26.95 -20.33
N CYS A 95 -8.29 -27.52 -19.24
CA CYS A 95 -8.10 -26.97 -17.90
C CYS A 95 -6.62 -26.88 -17.52
N ILE A 96 -5.84 -27.95 -17.74
CA ILE A 96 -4.39 -27.95 -17.48
C ILE A 96 -3.70 -26.89 -18.33
N ARG A 97 -4.06 -26.80 -19.62
CA ARG A 97 -3.45 -25.85 -20.56
C ARG A 97 -3.77 -24.39 -20.24
N GLN A 98 -5.00 -24.12 -19.81
CA GLN A 98 -5.48 -22.79 -19.47
C GLN A 98 -5.00 -22.34 -18.10
N PHE A 99 -5.17 -23.15 -17.05
CA PHE A 99 -4.90 -22.72 -15.67
C PHE A 99 -3.42 -22.69 -15.32
N PHE A 100 -2.61 -23.54 -15.97
CA PHE A 100 -1.20 -23.67 -15.67
C PHE A 100 -0.36 -23.38 -16.92
N PRO A 101 -0.14 -22.12 -17.32
CA PRO A 101 0.58 -21.82 -18.55
C PRO A 101 2.03 -22.32 -18.57
N LYS A 102 2.67 -22.38 -17.39
CA LYS A 102 4.00 -22.97 -17.23
C LYS A 102 3.84 -24.39 -16.72
N ARG A 103 4.21 -25.34 -17.58
CA ARG A 103 4.17 -26.77 -17.32
C ARG A 103 5.57 -27.34 -17.51
N LYS A 104 5.93 -28.33 -16.69
CA LYS A 104 7.19 -29.07 -16.78
C LYS A 104 6.89 -30.56 -16.58
N CYS A 105 7.58 -31.41 -17.30
CA CYS A 105 7.49 -32.85 -17.14
C CYS A 105 8.82 -33.45 -16.68
N PHE A 106 8.73 -34.47 -15.84
CA PHE A 106 9.85 -35.34 -15.48
C PHE A 106 9.36 -36.78 -15.54
N VAL A 107 10.11 -37.62 -16.25
CA VAL A 107 9.93 -39.06 -16.22
C VAL A 107 10.95 -39.66 -15.27
N PHE A 108 10.55 -40.72 -14.57
CA PHE A 108 11.40 -41.46 -13.65
C PHE A 108 11.31 -42.93 -13.97
N ASP A 109 12.47 -43.53 -14.21
CA ASP A 109 12.62 -44.96 -14.35
C ASP A 109 12.33 -45.63 -13.01
N ARG A 110 12.18 -46.96 -13.03
CA ARG A 110 11.93 -47.69 -11.80
C ARG A 110 13.16 -47.59 -10.89
N PRO A 111 13.01 -47.21 -9.61
CA PRO A 111 14.16 -46.94 -8.73
C PRO A 111 15.10 -48.13 -8.53
N THR A 112 14.58 -49.35 -8.61
CA THR A 112 15.36 -50.60 -8.62
C THR A 112 14.50 -51.73 -9.19
N SER A 113 15.13 -52.73 -9.78
CA SER A 113 14.46 -53.95 -10.25
C SER A 113 14.25 -54.98 -9.13
N ASP A 114 14.94 -54.84 -7.99
CA ASP A 114 14.81 -55.72 -6.83
C ASP A 114 13.51 -55.41 -6.06
N ARG A 115 12.60 -56.40 -6.04
CA ARG A 115 11.31 -56.31 -5.37
C ARG A 115 11.42 -56.12 -3.85
N ASN A 116 12.40 -56.73 -3.21
CA ASN A 116 12.61 -56.61 -1.76
C ASN A 116 13.12 -55.22 -1.41
N LEU A 117 14.01 -54.65 -2.22
CA LEU A 117 14.48 -53.27 -2.05
C LEU A 117 13.34 -52.27 -2.27
N LEU A 118 12.50 -52.45 -3.30
CA LEU A 118 11.34 -51.58 -3.53
C LEU A 118 10.37 -51.53 -2.35
N PHE A 119 10.15 -52.65 -1.65
CA PHE A 119 9.27 -52.69 -0.48
C PHE A 119 9.80 -51.86 0.70
N HIS A 120 11.11 -51.64 0.73
CA HIS A 120 11.82 -50.89 1.77
C HIS A 120 12.55 -49.67 1.22
N LEU A 121 12.06 -49.09 0.11
CA LEU A 121 12.77 -48.07 -0.68
C LEU A 121 13.27 -46.89 0.15
N GLU A 122 12.52 -46.46 1.16
CA GLU A 122 12.90 -45.37 2.08
C GLU A 122 14.21 -45.64 2.86
N LYS A 123 14.59 -46.91 3.01
CA LYS A 123 15.80 -47.35 3.73
C LYS A 123 16.92 -47.82 2.79
N VAL A 124 16.67 -47.84 1.48
CA VAL A 124 17.64 -48.33 0.50
C VAL A 124 18.71 -47.25 0.28
N PRO A 125 20.00 -47.60 0.44
CA PRO A 125 21.10 -46.69 0.10
C PRO A 125 21.07 -46.26 -1.37
N GLU A 126 21.46 -45.02 -1.67
CA GLU A 126 21.36 -44.44 -3.02
C GLU A 126 22.20 -45.21 -4.06
N ASP A 127 23.34 -45.80 -3.65
CA ASP A 127 24.20 -46.63 -4.52
C ASP A 127 23.53 -47.95 -4.96
N LYS A 128 22.41 -48.34 -4.34
CA LYS A 128 21.60 -49.50 -4.72
C LYS A 128 20.43 -49.16 -5.63
N LEU A 129 20.24 -47.88 -5.94
CA LEU A 129 19.23 -47.42 -6.88
C LEU A 129 19.78 -47.43 -8.30
N ASP A 130 18.88 -47.53 -9.27
CA ASP A 130 19.22 -47.39 -10.68
C ASP A 130 19.89 -46.02 -10.95
N SER A 131 20.97 -46.02 -11.71
CA SER A 131 21.76 -44.81 -11.96
C SER A 131 20.99 -43.77 -12.77
N THR A 132 20.14 -44.19 -13.70
CA THR A 132 19.28 -43.29 -14.49
C THR A 132 18.25 -42.65 -13.58
N PHE A 133 17.63 -43.43 -12.69
CA PHE A 133 16.72 -42.90 -11.68
C PHE A 133 17.40 -41.88 -10.75
N GLN A 134 18.64 -42.13 -10.31
CA GLN A 134 19.41 -41.17 -9.51
C GLN A 134 19.65 -39.85 -10.27
N GLU A 135 20.05 -39.94 -11.54
CA GLU A 135 20.27 -38.75 -12.38
C GLU A 135 18.97 -37.96 -12.60
N GLN A 136 17.88 -38.64 -12.94
CA GLN A 136 16.55 -38.05 -13.10
C GLN A 136 16.08 -37.36 -11.80
N SER A 137 16.28 -38.02 -10.64
CA SER A 137 15.96 -37.47 -9.32
C SER A 137 16.75 -36.21 -9.02
N LYS A 138 18.06 -36.22 -9.31
CA LYS A 138 18.92 -35.05 -9.15
C LYS A 138 18.48 -33.90 -10.07
N LYS A 139 18.22 -34.18 -11.35
CA LYS A 139 17.73 -33.20 -12.33
C LYS A 139 16.42 -32.57 -11.88
N PHE A 140 15.48 -33.36 -11.36
CA PHE A 140 14.22 -32.88 -10.79
C PHE A 140 14.46 -31.97 -9.58
N CYS A 141 15.22 -32.41 -8.59
CA CYS A 141 15.50 -31.63 -7.38
C CYS A 141 16.18 -30.30 -7.71
N THR A 142 17.20 -30.33 -8.58
CA THR A 142 17.89 -29.12 -9.06
C THR A 142 16.92 -28.18 -9.77
N TYR A 143 16.01 -28.69 -10.60
CA TYR A 143 15.00 -27.85 -11.24
C TYR A 143 14.10 -27.17 -10.21
N ILE A 144 13.55 -27.91 -9.24
CA ILE A 144 12.67 -27.35 -8.19
C ILE A 144 13.41 -26.27 -7.40
N PHE A 145 14.63 -26.53 -6.91
CA PHE A 145 15.38 -25.54 -6.14
C PHE A 145 15.72 -24.28 -6.93
N ASN A 146 15.97 -24.40 -8.25
CA ASN A 146 16.37 -23.25 -9.08
C ASN A 146 15.18 -22.49 -9.68
N HIS A 147 14.01 -23.12 -9.83
CA HIS A 147 12.90 -22.54 -10.60
C HIS A 147 11.63 -22.28 -9.78
N THR A 148 11.53 -22.83 -8.56
CA THR A 148 10.40 -22.55 -7.68
C THR A 148 10.46 -21.11 -7.20
N LYS A 149 9.34 -20.40 -7.38
CA LYS A 149 9.19 -19.00 -6.96
C LYS A 149 8.60 -18.92 -5.56
N THR A 150 8.97 -17.89 -4.83
CA THR A 150 8.26 -17.52 -3.60
C THR A 150 6.78 -17.32 -3.89
N LYS A 151 5.90 -17.84 -3.02
CA LYS A 151 4.45 -17.69 -3.19
C LYS A 151 4.07 -16.22 -3.03
N THR A 152 3.31 -15.70 -3.99
CA THR A 152 2.74 -14.36 -3.95
C THR A 152 1.21 -14.39 -4.10
N LEU A 153 0.54 -13.38 -3.56
CA LEU A 153 -0.85 -13.05 -3.87
C LEU A 153 -0.89 -12.01 -5.00
N ARG A 154 -2.09 -11.51 -5.34
CA ARG A 154 -2.23 -10.34 -6.24
C ARG A 154 -1.41 -9.15 -5.71
N GLU A 155 -1.06 -8.24 -6.60
CA GLU A 155 -0.26 -7.02 -6.31
C GLU A 155 1.18 -7.30 -5.83
N GLY A 156 1.66 -8.55 -5.95
CA GLY A 156 3.03 -8.92 -5.62
C GLY A 156 3.27 -9.17 -4.12
N ILE A 157 2.21 -9.31 -3.33
CA ILE A 157 2.32 -9.53 -1.88
C ILE A 157 2.96 -10.91 -1.62
N THR A 158 4.16 -10.90 -1.04
CA THR A 158 4.87 -12.13 -0.68
C THR A 158 4.20 -12.83 0.51
N VAL A 159 3.96 -14.14 0.39
CA VAL A 159 3.35 -14.95 1.45
C VAL A 159 4.43 -15.45 2.40
N THR A 160 4.49 -14.83 3.58
CA THR A 160 5.31 -15.26 4.72
C THR A 160 4.62 -16.38 5.51
N GLY A 161 5.29 -16.97 6.50
CA GLY A 161 4.67 -17.99 7.37
C GLY A 161 3.42 -17.50 8.12
N SER A 162 3.45 -16.27 8.64
CA SER A 162 2.29 -15.66 9.33
C SER A 162 1.11 -15.40 8.39
N ARG A 163 1.40 -14.95 7.16
CA ARG A 163 0.41 -14.80 6.09
C ARG A 163 -0.18 -16.14 5.71
N LEU A 164 0.66 -17.15 5.48
CA LEU A 164 0.21 -18.50 5.13
C LEU A 164 -0.73 -19.07 6.21
N GLY A 165 -0.40 -18.94 7.49
CA GLY A 165 -1.28 -19.38 8.58
C GLY A 165 -2.64 -18.68 8.57
N THR A 166 -2.67 -17.39 8.23
CA THR A 166 -3.92 -16.62 8.09
C THR A 166 -4.73 -17.08 6.88
N LEU A 167 -4.07 -17.30 5.72
CA LEU A 167 -4.70 -17.81 4.51
C LEU A 167 -5.32 -19.20 4.75
N LEU A 168 -4.55 -20.12 5.33
CA LEU A 168 -5.01 -21.48 5.64
C LEU A 168 -6.24 -21.47 6.55
N LYS A 169 -6.23 -20.67 7.61
CA LYS A 169 -7.39 -20.52 8.50
C LYS A 169 -8.62 -20.02 7.73
N ALA A 170 -8.46 -18.98 6.91
CA ALA A 170 -9.56 -18.41 6.14
C ALA A 170 -10.15 -19.42 5.13
N TYR A 171 -9.31 -20.20 4.46
CA TYR A 171 -9.76 -21.25 3.55
C TYR A 171 -10.50 -22.37 4.28
N VAL A 172 -9.95 -22.89 5.37
CA VAL A 172 -10.58 -23.96 6.16
C VAL A 172 -11.91 -23.49 6.76
N ASP A 173 -11.98 -22.26 7.27
CA ASP A 173 -13.22 -21.69 7.80
C ASP A 173 -14.31 -21.52 6.73
N ALA A 174 -13.94 -21.17 5.49
CA ALA A 174 -14.87 -21.11 4.36
C ALA A 174 -15.43 -22.50 4.04
N ILE A 175 -14.56 -23.49 3.90
CA ILE A 175 -14.93 -24.89 3.61
C ILE A 175 -15.86 -25.43 4.71
N LYS A 176 -15.50 -25.22 5.98
CA LYS A 176 -16.30 -25.69 7.14
C LYS A 176 -17.71 -25.10 7.15
N LYS A 177 -17.89 -23.89 6.63
CA LYS A 177 -19.19 -23.21 6.52
C LYS A 177 -19.97 -23.57 5.26
N GLY A 178 -19.45 -24.49 4.43
CA GLY A 178 -20.03 -24.84 3.13
C GLY A 178 -19.90 -23.73 2.07
N ALA A 179 -19.05 -22.74 2.31
CA ALA A 179 -18.78 -21.67 1.35
C ALA A 179 -17.59 -22.01 0.45
N VAL A 180 -17.65 -21.60 -0.82
CA VAL A 180 -16.53 -21.73 -1.76
C VAL A 180 -15.42 -20.74 -1.36
N PRO A 181 -14.18 -21.20 -1.12
CA PRO A 181 -13.03 -20.34 -0.90
C PRO A 181 -12.87 -19.28 -1.99
N CYS A 182 -12.88 -18.00 -1.60
CA CYS A 182 -12.70 -16.87 -2.51
C CYS A 182 -11.41 -16.12 -2.21
N LEU A 183 -10.53 -16.01 -3.20
CA LEU A 183 -9.21 -15.41 -3.05
C LEU A 183 -9.26 -13.93 -2.71
N GLU A 184 -10.13 -13.17 -3.38
CA GLU A 184 -10.32 -11.75 -3.10
C GLU A 184 -10.73 -11.50 -1.66
N ASN A 185 -11.69 -12.29 -1.14
CA ASN A 185 -12.15 -12.18 0.24
C ASN A 185 -11.03 -12.45 1.22
N VAL A 186 -10.23 -13.50 0.97
CA VAL A 186 -9.11 -13.86 1.83
C VAL A 186 -8.03 -12.78 1.84
N VAL A 187 -7.71 -12.18 0.69
CA VAL A 187 -6.79 -11.03 0.61
C VAL A 187 -7.34 -9.84 1.39
N THR A 188 -8.63 -9.55 1.29
CA THR A 188 -9.27 -8.45 2.04
C THR A 188 -9.24 -8.69 3.55
N THR A 189 -9.51 -9.91 4.01
CA THR A 189 -9.39 -10.26 5.45
C THR A 189 -7.95 -10.13 5.94
N LEU A 190 -6.98 -10.56 5.12
CA LEU A 190 -5.56 -10.38 5.43
C LEU A 190 -5.20 -8.89 5.54
N ALA A 191 -5.64 -8.07 4.58
CA ALA A 191 -5.41 -6.63 4.58
C ALA A 191 -5.99 -5.95 5.83
N GLN A 192 -7.22 -6.28 6.22
CA GLN A 192 -7.84 -5.74 7.42
C GLN A 192 -7.02 -6.02 8.68
N ARG A 193 -6.53 -7.26 8.82
CA ARG A 193 -5.70 -7.66 9.97
C ARG A 193 -4.35 -6.96 9.95
N GLU A 194 -3.64 -7.02 8.83
CA GLU A 194 -2.29 -6.45 8.73
C GLU A 194 -2.28 -4.92 8.81
N ASN A 195 -3.24 -4.25 8.17
CA ASN A 195 -3.35 -2.79 8.24
C ASN A 195 -3.67 -2.32 9.68
N SER A 196 -4.44 -3.09 10.44
CA SER A 196 -4.67 -2.80 11.87
C SER A 196 -3.37 -2.87 12.68
N VAL A 197 -2.55 -3.90 12.44
CA VAL A 197 -1.24 -4.05 13.07
C VAL A 197 -0.28 -2.95 12.59
N ALA A 198 -0.31 -2.58 11.32
CA ALA A 198 0.50 -1.51 10.75
C ALA A 198 0.17 -0.15 11.38
N VAL A 199 -1.11 0.16 11.61
CA VAL A 199 -1.52 1.37 12.35
C VAL A 199 -0.96 1.37 13.77
N GLN A 200 -1.02 0.23 14.46
CA GLN A 200 -0.47 0.14 15.82
C GLN A 200 1.04 0.34 15.82
N LYS A 201 1.76 -0.34 14.93
CA LYS A 201 3.22 -0.23 14.80
C LYS A 201 3.66 1.21 14.48
N ALA A 202 2.97 1.88 13.56
CA ALA A 202 3.23 3.27 13.22
C ALA A 202 2.95 4.23 14.39
N ALA A 203 1.84 4.04 15.11
CA ALA A 203 1.49 4.85 16.27
C ALA A 203 2.47 4.66 17.45
N ASP A 204 2.94 3.44 17.66
CA ASP A 204 3.95 3.13 18.68
C ASP A 204 5.29 3.78 18.31
N HIS A 205 5.71 3.68 17.05
CA HIS A 205 6.91 4.35 16.53
C HIS A 205 6.83 5.86 16.72
N TYR A 206 5.71 6.49 16.33
CA TYR A 206 5.47 7.91 16.55
C TYR A 206 5.62 8.30 18.03
N SER A 207 4.95 7.56 18.92
CA SER A 207 4.92 7.84 20.35
C SER A 207 6.31 7.71 20.98
N GLU A 208 7.07 6.68 20.59
CA GLU A 208 8.45 6.48 21.03
C GLU A 208 9.36 7.62 20.56
N GLN A 209 9.27 8.00 19.28
CA GLN A 209 10.11 9.08 18.73
C GLN A 209 9.79 10.44 19.35
N MET A 210 8.51 10.75 19.55
CA MET A 210 8.10 11.98 20.24
C MET A 210 8.62 12.00 21.68
N ALA A 211 8.53 10.88 22.41
CA ALA A 211 9.00 10.80 23.79
C ALA A 211 10.53 10.94 23.90
N GLN A 212 11.29 10.46 22.92
CA GLN A 212 12.75 10.56 22.91
C GLN A 212 13.26 11.95 22.48
N ARG A 213 12.56 12.62 21.56
CA ARG A 213 13.04 13.84 20.91
C ARG A 213 12.47 15.13 21.50
N VAL A 214 11.30 15.08 22.14
CA VAL A 214 10.61 16.27 22.67
C VAL A 214 10.85 16.41 24.17
N ARG A 215 11.30 17.59 24.59
CA ARG A 215 11.32 18.01 25.99
C ARG A 215 10.30 19.13 26.22
N LEU A 216 9.26 18.85 26.98
CA LEU A 216 8.21 19.82 27.28
C LEU A 216 8.57 20.70 28.50
N PRO A 217 8.17 21.99 28.51
CA PRO A 217 7.70 22.74 27.35
C PRO A 217 8.83 23.02 26.34
N THR A 218 8.47 23.13 25.07
CA THR A 218 9.36 23.62 24.01
C THR A 218 9.56 25.14 24.13
N ASP A 219 10.65 25.67 23.58
CA ASP A 219 10.90 27.11 23.55
C ASP A 219 9.89 27.83 22.64
N THR A 220 9.59 27.22 21.48
CA THR A 220 8.64 27.75 20.50
C THR A 220 7.64 26.69 20.06
N LEU A 221 6.52 27.14 19.49
CA LEU A 221 5.59 26.24 18.81
C LEU A 221 6.25 25.58 17.59
N GLN A 222 7.07 26.32 16.84
CA GLN A 222 7.74 25.80 15.65
C GLN A 222 8.68 24.62 15.96
N GLU A 223 9.44 24.69 17.06
CA GLU A 223 10.27 23.57 17.54
C GLU A 223 9.44 22.28 17.70
N LEU A 224 8.27 22.38 18.33
CA LEU A 224 7.39 21.24 18.54
C LEU A 224 6.83 20.71 17.22
N LEU A 225 6.40 21.61 16.33
CA LEU A 225 5.83 21.26 15.03
C LEU A 225 6.86 20.59 14.11
N ASP A 226 8.12 21.01 14.15
CA ASP A 226 9.19 20.42 13.34
C ASP A 226 9.54 19.00 13.82
N VAL A 227 9.60 18.77 15.13
CA VAL A 227 9.79 17.41 15.68
C VAL A 227 8.60 16.52 15.36
N HIS A 228 7.37 17.03 15.51
CA HIS A 228 6.15 16.32 15.14
C HIS A 228 6.16 15.91 13.66
N ALA A 229 6.44 16.84 12.75
CA ALA A 229 6.46 16.57 11.31
C ALA A 229 7.47 15.47 10.95
N HIS A 230 8.62 15.45 11.62
CA HIS A 230 9.61 14.40 11.40
C HIS A 230 9.14 13.03 11.94
N CYS A 231 8.58 12.98 13.14
CA CYS A 231 8.08 11.74 13.73
C CYS A 231 6.89 11.18 12.94
N GLU A 232 5.98 12.05 12.49
CA GLU A 232 4.83 11.69 11.65
C GLU A 232 5.30 11.13 10.31
N ARG A 233 6.29 11.76 9.65
CA ARG A 233 6.87 11.25 8.39
C ARG A 233 7.39 9.83 8.54
N GLU A 234 8.13 9.54 9.60
CA GLU A 234 8.64 8.20 9.90
C GLU A 234 7.50 7.21 10.17
N ALA A 235 6.50 7.60 10.96
CA ALA A 235 5.35 6.76 11.27
C ALA A 235 4.52 6.40 10.04
N ILE A 236 4.27 7.37 9.15
CA ILE A 236 3.60 7.13 7.87
C ILE A 236 4.43 6.16 7.02
N ALA A 237 5.77 6.31 6.97
CA ALA A 237 6.63 5.39 6.22
C ALA A 237 6.54 3.95 6.75
N VAL A 238 6.55 3.77 8.07
CA VAL A 238 6.34 2.47 8.72
C VAL A 238 4.98 1.88 8.34
N PHE A 239 3.92 2.69 8.35
CA PHE A 239 2.60 2.25 7.91
C PHE A 239 2.59 1.87 6.42
N MET A 240 3.20 2.67 5.54
CA MET A 240 3.25 2.40 4.10
C MET A 240 3.99 1.10 3.77
N GLU A 241 5.04 0.77 4.52
CA GLU A 241 5.78 -0.47 4.37
C GLU A 241 4.96 -1.72 4.77
N HIS A 242 4.15 -1.61 5.83
CA HIS A 242 3.48 -2.77 6.44
C HIS A 242 2.00 -2.92 6.08
N SER A 243 1.41 -1.92 5.42
CA SER A 243 0.02 -1.98 4.96
C SER A 243 -0.09 -2.40 3.50
N PHE A 244 -1.26 -2.87 3.08
CA PHE A 244 -1.61 -3.08 1.67
C PHE A 244 -3.14 -3.07 1.50
N LYS A 245 -3.64 -2.79 0.30
CA LYS A 245 -5.09 -2.79 -0.03
C LYS A 245 -5.93 -1.95 0.94
N ASP A 246 -5.46 -0.75 1.29
CA ASP A 246 -6.24 0.26 2.04
C ASP A 246 -6.94 1.24 1.08
N ASP A 247 -7.74 0.72 0.15
CA ASP A 247 -8.29 1.48 -0.99
C ASP A 247 -9.13 2.69 -0.55
N LYS A 248 -9.82 2.56 0.60
CA LYS A 248 -10.66 3.61 1.19
C LYS A 248 -9.89 4.54 2.16
N ARG A 249 -8.60 4.27 2.36
CA ARG A 249 -7.71 4.99 3.30
C ARG A 249 -8.25 5.00 4.74
N GLU A 250 -8.98 3.96 5.13
CA GLU A 250 -9.62 3.91 6.43
C GLU A 250 -8.60 3.71 7.55
N PHE A 251 -7.55 2.94 7.30
CA PHE A 251 -6.48 2.70 8.26
C PHE A 251 -5.51 3.88 8.32
N GLN A 252 -5.15 4.44 7.17
CA GLN A 252 -4.36 5.67 7.11
C GLN A 252 -5.03 6.83 7.87
N LYS A 253 -6.34 7.03 7.70
CA LYS A 253 -7.10 8.05 8.48
C LYS A 253 -7.07 7.79 9.99
N LYS A 254 -7.11 6.53 10.42
CA LYS A 254 -7.03 6.16 11.85
C LYS A 254 -5.68 6.49 12.46
N LEU A 255 -4.59 6.38 11.70
CA LEU A 255 -3.24 6.77 12.15
C LEU A 255 -3.18 8.27 12.47
N VAL A 256 -3.58 9.13 11.52
CA VAL A 256 -3.53 10.60 11.66
C VAL A 256 -4.38 11.13 12.84
N VAL A 257 -5.46 10.43 13.21
CA VAL A 257 -6.30 10.84 14.36
C VAL A 257 -5.63 10.56 15.71
N ARG A 258 -4.79 9.52 15.82
CA ARG A 258 -4.15 9.12 17.08
C ARG A 258 -3.05 10.06 17.54
N GLU A 259 -2.54 10.93 16.67
CA GLU A 259 -1.32 11.72 16.92
C GLU A 259 -1.59 13.12 17.54
N ARG A 260 -2.82 13.46 17.93
CA ARG A 260 -3.23 14.86 18.19
C ARG A 260 -2.97 15.45 19.59
N ASN A 261 -2.44 14.69 20.54
CA ASN A 261 -2.40 15.15 21.95
C ASN A 261 -1.16 15.99 22.32
N PHE A 262 -0.15 16.09 21.46
CA PHE A 262 1.13 16.74 21.80
C PHE A 262 1.03 18.26 22.00
N LEU A 263 0.15 18.94 21.23
CA LEU A 263 -0.06 20.39 21.37
C LEU A 263 -0.61 20.72 22.76
N GLN A 264 -1.64 19.99 23.21
CA GLN A 264 -2.24 20.20 24.52
C GLN A 264 -1.22 19.92 25.65
N GLN A 265 -0.44 18.85 25.52
CA GLN A 265 0.59 18.52 26.52
C GLN A 265 1.65 19.63 26.64
N ASN A 266 2.05 20.24 25.52
CA ASN A 266 2.99 21.36 25.54
C ASN A 266 2.37 22.63 26.14
N GLU A 267 1.11 22.94 25.77
CA GLU A 267 0.36 24.06 26.34
C GLU A 267 0.23 23.92 27.86
N ASP A 268 -0.13 22.74 28.36
CA ASP A 268 -0.27 22.45 29.80
C ASP A 268 1.08 22.55 30.53
N ALA A 269 2.15 22.02 29.95
CA ALA A 269 3.50 22.08 30.52
C ALA A 269 4.00 23.53 30.59
N SER A 270 3.79 24.30 29.52
CA SER A 270 4.14 25.71 29.45
C SER A 270 3.36 26.55 30.47
N PHE A 271 2.05 26.32 30.58
CA PHE A 271 1.20 26.98 31.57
C PHE A 271 1.70 26.75 32.99
N LYS A 272 1.90 25.48 33.38
CA LYS A 272 2.35 25.10 34.73
C LYS A 272 3.71 25.71 35.06
N TYR A 273 4.66 25.63 34.13
CA TYR A 273 6.00 26.18 34.31
C TYR A 273 5.97 27.71 34.46
N CYS A 274 5.30 28.41 33.54
CA CYS A 274 5.18 29.87 33.58
C CYS A 274 4.47 30.37 34.83
N GLN A 275 3.40 29.71 35.26
CA GLN A 275 2.65 30.08 36.45
C GLN A 275 3.53 29.95 37.72
N ALA A 276 4.31 28.88 37.83
CA ALA A 276 5.22 28.68 38.96
C ALA A 276 6.31 29.77 39.01
N ILE A 277 6.94 30.06 37.86
CA ILE A 277 7.95 31.11 37.74
C ILE A 277 7.37 32.49 38.05
N MET A 278 6.20 32.83 37.48
CA MET A 278 5.56 34.12 37.72
C MET A 278 5.19 34.29 39.20
N LYS A 279 4.71 33.23 39.86
CA LYS A 279 4.45 33.24 41.30
C LYS A 279 5.71 33.54 42.09
N GLN A 280 6.83 32.89 41.76
CA GLN A 280 8.12 33.10 42.42
C GLN A 280 8.65 34.53 42.21
N LEU A 281 8.66 35.02 40.98
CA LEU A 281 9.20 36.34 40.65
C LEU A 281 8.36 37.49 41.20
N SER A 282 7.04 37.32 41.29
CA SER A 282 6.12 38.34 41.83
C SER A 282 6.06 38.38 43.36
N GLU A 283 6.64 37.41 44.07
CA GLU A 283 6.55 37.31 45.52
C GLU A 283 7.09 38.55 46.26
N PRO A 284 8.28 39.12 45.91
CA PRO A 284 8.77 40.32 46.56
C PRO A 284 7.85 41.53 46.35
N LEU A 285 7.32 41.67 45.13
CA LEU A 285 6.37 42.75 44.80
C LEU A 285 5.08 42.61 45.61
N LYS A 286 4.51 41.40 45.69
CA LYS A 286 3.31 41.12 46.49
C LYS A 286 3.51 41.42 47.97
N LYS A 287 4.67 41.09 48.51
CA LYS A 287 5.05 41.40 49.88
C LYS A 287 5.13 42.91 50.12
N SER A 288 5.80 43.65 49.23
CA SER A 288 5.87 45.11 49.30
C SER A 288 4.47 45.78 49.21
N ILE A 289 3.58 45.25 48.38
CA ILE A 289 2.18 45.71 48.29
C ILE A 289 1.44 45.46 49.61
N SER A 290 1.53 44.24 50.18
CA SER A 290 0.79 43.90 51.41
C SER A 290 1.30 44.66 52.64
N GLU A 291 2.61 44.94 52.69
CA GLU A 291 3.25 45.75 53.72
C GLU A 291 3.05 47.26 53.53
N LYS A 292 2.32 47.68 52.47
CA LYS A 292 2.04 49.08 52.11
C LYS A 292 3.30 49.93 51.93
N THR A 293 4.41 49.34 51.49
CA THR A 293 5.69 50.05 51.33
C THR A 293 5.67 51.13 50.25
N PHE A 294 4.69 51.07 49.35
CA PHE A 294 4.48 52.07 48.29
C PHE A 294 3.55 53.22 48.70
N SER A 295 2.98 53.23 49.90
CA SER A 295 2.12 54.32 50.41
C SER A 295 2.95 55.48 50.99
N VAL A 296 3.93 55.95 50.22
CA VAL A 296 4.86 57.03 50.57
C VAL A 296 4.91 58.06 49.45
N HIS A 297 5.45 59.25 49.74
CA HIS A 297 5.67 60.27 48.72
C HIS A 297 6.60 59.75 47.61
N GLY A 298 6.13 59.73 46.36
CA GLY A 298 6.86 59.15 45.22
C GLY A 298 6.78 57.61 45.13
N GLY A 299 5.88 56.99 45.88
CA GLY A 299 5.72 55.53 45.94
C GLY A 299 5.27 54.89 44.63
N HIS A 300 4.61 55.64 43.73
CA HIS A 300 4.22 55.13 42.42
C HIS A 300 5.44 54.78 41.54
N GLU A 301 6.49 55.60 41.55
CA GLU A 301 7.71 55.30 40.78
C GLU A 301 8.43 54.06 41.33
N LEU A 302 8.50 53.91 42.66
CA LEU A 302 9.06 52.73 43.31
C LEU A 302 8.30 51.45 42.94
N TYR A 303 6.96 51.53 42.89
CA TYR A 303 6.12 50.44 42.42
C TYR A 303 6.39 50.08 40.96
N LEU A 304 6.46 51.08 40.07
CA LEU A 304 6.77 50.86 38.65
C LEU A 304 8.14 50.21 38.44
N GLN A 305 9.14 50.55 39.25
CA GLN A 305 10.45 49.91 39.20
C GLN A 305 10.38 48.45 39.65
N ALA A 306 9.67 48.16 40.74
CA ALA A 306 9.48 46.79 41.23
C ALA A 306 8.69 45.92 40.23
N LYS A 307 7.61 46.46 39.64
CA LYS A 307 6.83 45.81 38.57
C LYS A 307 7.69 45.54 37.33
N ARG A 308 8.44 46.55 36.85
CA ARG A 308 9.37 46.40 35.71
C ARG A 308 10.44 45.34 35.97
N LYS A 309 10.93 45.22 37.21
CA LYS A 309 11.88 44.16 37.59
C LYS A 309 11.28 42.77 37.40
N VAL A 310 10.04 42.54 37.85
CA VAL A 310 9.35 41.25 37.64
C VAL A 310 9.22 40.94 36.15
N GLU A 311 8.84 41.92 35.32
CA GLU A 311 8.73 41.74 33.87
C GLU A 311 10.08 41.40 33.21
N LEU A 312 11.16 42.10 33.60
CA LEU A 312 12.50 41.87 33.07
C LEU A 312 13.03 40.49 33.48
N ASP A 313 12.91 40.15 34.76
CA ASP A 313 13.33 38.86 35.28
C ASP A 313 12.55 37.72 34.59
N TYR A 314 11.24 37.91 34.37
CA TYR A 314 10.42 36.94 33.64
C TYR A 314 10.82 36.79 32.17
N LYS A 315 11.16 37.89 31.48
CA LYS A 315 11.66 37.86 30.10
C LYS A 315 12.94 37.02 29.98
N LEU A 316 13.84 37.09 30.97
CA LEU A 316 15.10 36.37 30.98
C LEU A 316 14.97 34.86 31.24
N VAL A 317 13.84 34.37 31.74
CA VAL A 317 13.64 32.93 31.99
C VAL A 317 13.60 32.14 30.68
N PRO A 318 14.46 31.12 30.48
CA PRO A 318 14.42 30.29 29.27
C PRO A 318 13.26 29.29 29.29
N ARG A 319 12.89 28.73 28.12
CA ARG A 319 11.93 27.62 27.99
C ARG A 319 10.58 27.83 28.64
N LYS A 320 10.05 29.05 28.54
CA LYS A 320 8.70 29.35 29.03
C LYS A 320 7.61 28.68 28.17
N GLY A 321 7.86 28.60 26.86
CA GLY A 321 6.95 28.00 25.88
C GLY A 321 5.75 28.90 25.53
N VAL A 322 4.78 28.30 24.85
CA VAL A 322 3.68 29.00 24.16
C VAL A 322 2.74 29.81 25.08
N LYS A 323 2.64 29.47 26.37
CA LYS A 323 1.80 30.20 27.35
C LYS A 323 2.52 31.35 28.05
N ALA A 324 3.78 31.63 27.71
CA ALA A 324 4.60 32.63 28.39
C ALA A 324 3.94 34.02 28.44
N ASN A 325 3.45 34.48 27.29
CA ASN A 325 2.89 35.83 27.17
C ASN A 325 1.48 35.90 27.77
N GLU A 326 0.66 34.85 27.61
CA GLU A 326 -0.64 34.77 28.27
C GLU A 326 -0.51 34.92 29.79
N ILE A 327 0.44 34.21 30.41
CA ILE A 327 0.71 34.32 31.85
C ILE A 327 1.22 35.70 32.24
N LEU A 328 2.09 36.31 31.44
CA LEU A 328 2.56 37.67 31.67
C LEU A 328 1.41 38.68 31.63
N GLN A 329 0.52 38.56 30.64
CA GLN A 329 -0.65 39.43 30.51
C GLN A 329 -1.60 39.28 31.69
N ASN A 330 -1.92 38.05 32.08
CA ASN A 330 -2.78 37.78 33.23
C ASN A 330 -2.20 38.40 34.51
N PHE A 331 -0.87 38.33 34.69
CA PHE A 331 -0.19 39.02 35.77
C PHE A 331 -0.35 40.55 35.66
N LEU A 332 -0.03 41.16 34.52
CA LEU A 332 -0.13 42.62 34.33
C LEU A 332 -1.56 43.14 34.55
N GLN A 333 -2.57 42.44 34.05
CA GLN A 333 -3.98 42.76 34.28
C GLN A 333 -4.34 42.70 35.77
N SER A 334 -3.84 41.69 36.50
CA SER A 334 -4.04 41.61 37.96
C SER A 334 -3.39 42.76 38.74
N GLN A 335 -2.42 43.46 38.14
CA GLN A 335 -1.72 44.59 38.75
C GLN A 335 -2.41 45.95 38.49
N ALA A 336 -3.36 46.03 37.54
CA ALA A 336 -3.95 47.29 37.11
C ALA A 336 -4.72 48.01 38.25
N THR A 337 -5.54 47.29 39.00
CA THR A 337 -6.31 47.85 40.13
C THR A 337 -5.42 48.25 41.30
N ILE A 338 -4.30 47.54 41.49
CA ILE A 338 -3.30 47.85 42.53
C ILE A 338 -2.57 49.13 42.18
N GLU A 339 -2.18 49.28 40.91
CA GLU A 339 -1.52 50.48 40.39
C GLU A 339 -2.41 51.72 40.53
N GLU A 340 -3.69 51.63 40.16
CA GLU A 340 -4.67 52.71 40.35
C GLU A 340 -4.78 53.15 41.81
N SER A 341 -4.81 52.20 42.74
CA SER A 341 -4.88 52.50 44.18
C SER A 341 -3.61 53.20 44.69
N ILE A 342 -2.43 52.79 44.21
CA ILE A 342 -1.15 53.41 44.59
C ILE A 342 -1.07 54.85 44.04
N VAL A 343 -1.49 55.07 42.79
CA VAL A 343 -1.53 56.42 42.18
C VAL A 343 -2.40 57.38 42.99
N GLN A 344 -3.55 56.93 43.49
CA GLN A 344 -4.46 57.78 44.29
C GLN A 344 -3.88 58.16 45.67
N LEU A 345 -3.01 57.32 46.23
CA LEU A 345 -2.39 57.55 47.55
C LEU A 345 -1.09 58.38 47.48
N ASP A 346 -0.51 58.55 46.30
CA ASP A 346 0.76 59.25 46.13
C ASP A 346 0.56 60.78 46.12
N THR A 347 0.90 61.42 47.23
CA THR A 347 0.80 62.88 47.42
C THR A 347 1.81 63.68 46.60
N ALA A 348 2.79 63.02 45.94
CA ALA A 348 3.74 63.67 45.03
C ALA A 348 3.12 64.01 43.65
N LEU A 349 2.01 63.36 43.30
CA LEU A 349 1.36 63.56 42.00
C LEU A 349 0.28 64.65 42.11
N ASN A 350 0.36 65.66 41.26
CA ASN A 350 -0.76 66.59 41.06
C ASN A 350 -1.83 65.94 40.16
N ARG A 351 -3.07 66.46 40.13
CA ARG A 351 -4.17 65.89 39.32
C ARG A 351 -3.81 65.71 37.84
N GLY A 352 -2.99 66.60 37.27
CA GLY A 352 -2.53 66.49 35.89
C GLY A 352 -1.57 65.31 35.68
N ALA A 353 -0.61 65.12 36.59
CA ALA A 353 0.32 64.01 36.58
C ALA A 353 -0.37 62.66 36.81
N MET A 354 -1.39 62.60 37.68
CA MET A 354 -2.24 61.41 37.87
C MET A 354 -2.97 61.03 36.57
N ALA A 355 -3.57 62.00 35.87
CA ALA A 355 -4.25 61.74 34.60
C ALA A 355 -3.29 61.22 33.51
N ILE A 356 -2.07 61.77 33.44
CA ILE A 356 -1.03 61.31 32.50
C ILE A 356 -0.59 59.88 32.82
N ALA A 357 -0.45 59.53 34.11
CA ALA A 357 -0.07 58.17 34.52
C ALA A 357 -1.15 57.14 34.14
N VAL A 358 -2.42 57.44 34.38
CA VAL A 358 -3.55 56.58 34.00
C VAL A 358 -3.62 56.39 32.48
N GLU A 359 -3.47 57.45 31.70
CA GLU A 359 -3.48 57.33 30.23
C GLU A 359 -2.27 56.55 29.70
N ARG A 360 -1.09 56.70 30.30
CA ARG A 360 0.09 55.88 29.94
C ARG A 360 -0.16 54.40 30.23
N ALA A 361 -0.72 54.06 31.40
CA ALA A 361 -1.04 52.68 31.77
C ALA A 361 -2.07 52.05 30.82
N LYS A 362 -3.11 52.79 30.43
CA LYS A 362 -4.08 52.33 29.41
C LYS A 362 -3.44 52.09 28.05
N LYS A 363 -2.55 52.99 27.62
CA LYS A 363 -1.82 52.84 26.35
C LYS A 363 -0.95 51.59 26.36
N GLU A 364 -0.19 51.37 27.44
CA GLU A 364 0.65 50.17 27.61
C GLU A 364 -0.20 48.89 27.63
N ALA A 365 -1.36 48.90 28.30
CA ALA A 365 -2.29 47.76 28.31
C ALA A 365 -2.82 47.45 26.89
N ALA A 366 -3.19 48.47 26.11
CA ALA A 366 -3.66 48.29 24.74
C ALA A 366 -2.55 47.76 23.79
N GLU A 367 -1.32 48.28 23.91
CA GLU A 367 -0.16 47.77 23.16
C GLU A 367 0.10 46.29 23.48
N LYS A 368 -0.05 45.91 24.75
CA LYS A 368 0.13 44.55 25.26
C LYS A 368 -0.96 43.58 24.78
N GLU A 369 -2.21 44.02 24.72
CA GLU A 369 -3.32 43.25 24.15
C GLU A 369 -3.13 43.03 22.64
N GLN A 370 -2.68 44.05 21.91
CA GLN A 370 -2.37 43.94 20.48
C GLN A 370 -1.22 42.94 20.22
N GLU A 371 -0.19 42.93 21.07
CA GLU A 371 0.91 41.97 20.99
C GLU A 371 0.44 40.53 21.20
N GLN A 372 -0.51 40.30 22.13
CA GLN A 372 -1.12 38.99 22.35
C GLN A 372 -1.95 38.53 21.15
N LEU A 373 -2.71 39.42 20.52
CA LEU A 373 -3.51 39.08 19.35
C LEU A 373 -2.62 38.62 18.19
N LYS A 374 -1.55 39.38 17.91
CA LYS A 374 -0.56 39.03 16.86
C LYS A 374 0.07 37.66 17.10
N GLN A 375 0.34 37.29 18.34
CA GLN A 375 0.89 35.98 18.67
C GLN A 375 -0.12 34.84 18.48
N LYS A 376 -1.39 35.05 18.85
CA LYS A 376 -2.44 34.06 18.59
C LYS A 376 -2.63 33.83 17.09
N GLU A 377 -2.59 34.89 16.28
CA GLU A 377 -2.63 34.80 14.82
C GLU A 377 -1.40 34.05 14.26
N GLU A 378 -0.20 34.35 14.77
CA GLU A 378 1.03 33.64 14.44
C GLU A 378 0.95 32.15 14.75
N GLU A 379 0.49 31.77 15.94
CA GLU A 379 0.33 30.37 16.35
C GLU A 379 -0.70 29.63 15.48
N GLN A 380 -1.82 30.28 15.15
CA GLN A 380 -2.83 29.71 14.26
C GLN A 380 -2.26 29.49 12.85
N ARG A 381 -1.46 30.44 12.34
CA ARG A 381 -0.81 30.33 11.05
C ARG A 381 0.21 29.18 11.03
N GLN A 382 1.07 29.08 12.05
CA GLN A 382 2.03 27.98 12.18
C GLN A 382 1.35 26.61 12.26
N LYS A 383 0.23 26.49 13.01
CA LYS A 383 -0.58 25.27 13.07
C LYS A 383 -1.15 24.89 11.69
N MET A 384 -1.66 25.87 10.93
CA MET A 384 -2.19 25.65 9.58
C MET A 384 -1.10 25.21 8.60
N GLU A 385 0.03 25.93 8.57
CA GLU A 385 1.16 25.60 7.69
C GLU A 385 1.75 24.22 8.00
N ALA A 386 1.86 23.83 9.28
CA ALA A 386 2.31 22.50 9.66
C ALA A 386 1.33 21.41 9.21
N GLN A 387 0.02 21.66 9.33
CA GLN A 387 -1.00 20.73 8.86
C GLN A 387 -0.97 20.56 7.34
N GLU A 388 -0.78 21.63 6.57
CA GLU A 388 -0.62 21.56 5.12
C GLU A 388 0.64 20.79 4.71
N ARG A 389 1.77 21.02 5.39
CA ARG A 389 3.02 20.27 5.18
C ARG A 389 2.84 18.77 5.44
N SER A 390 2.22 18.41 6.56
CA SER A 390 1.87 17.04 6.93
C SER A 390 1.02 16.35 5.84
N PHE A 391 -0.05 17.02 5.39
CA PHE A 391 -0.90 16.47 4.33
C PHE A 391 -0.15 16.26 3.01
N SER A 392 0.71 17.22 2.62
CA SER A 392 1.51 17.13 1.40
C SER A 392 2.50 15.96 1.46
N GLU A 393 3.22 15.81 2.57
CA GLU A 393 4.16 14.70 2.79
C GLU A 393 3.44 13.34 2.73
N ASN A 394 2.30 13.22 3.41
CA ASN A 394 1.50 12.01 3.41
C ASN A 394 1.01 11.64 2.00
N LEU A 395 0.62 12.64 1.20
CA LEU A 395 0.24 12.43 -0.19
C LEU A 395 1.43 11.93 -1.03
N GLY A 396 2.62 12.51 -0.84
CA GLY A 396 3.84 12.08 -1.52
C GLY A 396 4.20 10.62 -1.26
N GLN A 397 4.20 10.19 0.01
CA GLN A 397 4.46 8.78 0.36
C GLN A 397 3.41 7.83 -0.21
N LEU A 398 2.14 8.27 -0.23
CA LEU A 398 1.05 7.48 -0.83
C LEU A 398 1.20 7.35 -2.35
N GLU A 399 1.58 8.41 -3.05
CA GLU A 399 1.83 8.38 -4.49
C GLU A 399 2.98 7.43 -4.85
N GLU A 400 4.06 7.45 -4.06
CA GLU A 400 5.18 6.53 -4.23
C GLU A 400 4.74 5.07 -4.05
N LYS A 401 3.95 4.80 -3.01
CA LYS A 401 3.39 3.46 -2.76
C LYS A 401 2.51 2.98 -3.91
N ILE A 402 1.57 3.80 -4.37
CA ILE A 402 0.67 3.46 -5.49
C ILE A 402 1.48 3.21 -6.77
N LYS A 403 2.53 4.00 -7.02
CA LYS A 403 3.41 3.81 -8.17
C LYS A 403 4.12 2.45 -8.13
N LYS A 404 4.63 2.06 -6.96
CA LYS A 404 5.27 0.75 -6.73
C LYS A 404 4.28 -0.41 -6.91
N GLU A 405 3.07 -0.28 -6.37
CA GLU A 405 2.01 -1.29 -6.53
C GLU A 405 1.55 -1.43 -8.00
N ARG A 406 1.42 -0.32 -8.72
CA ARG A 406 1.11 -0.31 -10.16
C ARG A 406 2.20 -0.99 -10.98
N GLU A 407 3.46 -0.76 -10.66
CA GLU A 407 4.58 -1.41 -11.33
C GLU A 407 4.56 -2.93 -11.12
N ASN A 408 4.35 -3.38 -9.87
CA ASN A 408 4.20 -4.79 -9.56
C ASN A 408 3.05 -5.43 -10.35
N PHE A 409 1.91 -4.74 -10.44
CA PHE A 409 0.77 -5.19 -11.22
C PHE A 409 1.07 -5.26 -12.72
N ARG A 410 1.79 -4.27 -13.27
CA ARG A 410 2.24 -4.26 -14.68
C ARG A 410 3.14 -5.45 -14.98
N VAL A 411 4.16 -5.70 -14.16
CA VAL A 411 5.07 -6.85 -14.31
C VAL A 411 4.30 -8.18 -14.24
N MET A 412 3.30 -8.27 -13.37
CA MET A 412 2.41 -9.43 -13.28
C MET A 412 1.60 -9.62 -14.57
N LEU A 413 1.02 -8.53 -15.11
CA LEU A 413 0.25 -8.55 -16.35
C LEU A 413 1.09 -8.91 -17.57
N GLU A 414 2.30 -8.36 -17.70
CA GLU A 414 3.23 -8.69 -18.77
C GLU A 414 3.63 -10.18 -18.76
N ARG A 415 3.83 -10.75 -17.57
CA ARG A 415 4.07 -12.19 -17.43
C ARG A 415 2.87 -12.98 -17.98
N MET A 416 1.65 -12.64 -17.56
CA MET A 416 0.44 -13.29 -18.05
C MET A 416 0.30 -13.18 -19.58
N LEU A 417 0.56 -12.01 -20.16
CA LEU A 417 0.49 -11.79 -21.60
C LEU A 417 1.55 -12.56 -22.38
N LYS A 418 2.80 -12.66 -21.89
CA LYS A 418 3.84 -13.50 -22.51
C LYS A 418 3.42 -14.98 -22.56
N PHE A 419 2.72 -15.45 -21.53
CA PHE A 419 2.18 -16.80 -21.49
C PHE A 419 0.97 -17.00 -22.41
N GLY A 420 0.03 -16.05 -22.43
CA GLY A 420 -1.11 -16.07 -23.36
C GLY A 420 -0.67 -16.04 -24.83
N LYS A 421 0.32 -15.20 -25.17
CA LYS A 421 0.88 -15.12 -26.54
C LYS A 421 1.59 -16.40 -26.98
N LYS A 422 2.27 -17.13 -26.10
CA LYS A 422 2.84 -18.46 -26.45
C LYS A 422 1.76 -19.48 -26.87
N SER A 423 0.53 -19.34 -26.37
CA SER A 423 -0.62 -20.14 -26.81
C SER A 423 -1.24 -19.63 -28.12
N GLU A 424 -1.19 -18.32 -28.38
CA GLU A 424 -1.73 -17.67 -29.58
C GLU A 424 -0.80 -17.73 -30.79
N GLU A 425 0.52 -17.59 -30.61
CA GLU A 425 1.54 -17.73 -31.66
C GLU A 425 1.55 -19.15 -32.20
N LEU A 426 1.41 -20.17 -31.34
CA LEU A 426 1.28 -21.56 -31.77
C LEU A 426 -0.03 -21.82 -32.53
N ASN A 427 -1.14 -21.19 -32.13
CA ASN A 427 -2.40 -21.26 -32.88
C ASN A 427 -2.34 -20.50 -34.21
N LYS A 428 -1.63 -19.37 -34.27
CA LYS A 428 -1.34 -18.66 -35.52
C LYS A 428 -0.45 -19.49 -36.43
N GLU A 429 0.55 -20.18 -35.89
CA GLU A 429 1.45 -21.07 -36.64
C GLU A 429 0.71 -22.32 -37.14
N ILE A 430 -0.15 -22.94 -36.31
CA ILE A 430 -1.02 -24.07 -36.71
C ILE A 430 -2.02 -23.63 -37.76
N ASN A 431 -2.62 -22.45 -37.64
CA ASN A 431 -3.53 -21.91 -38.65
C ASN A 431 -2.79 -21.47 -39.93
N ARG A 432 -1.54 -21.01 -39.82
CA ARG A 432 -0.66 -20.70 -40.96
C ARG A 432 -0.27 -21.97 -41.70
N LEU A 433 0.17 -23.01 -40.99
CA LEU A 433 0.49 -24.34 -41.53
C LEU A 433 -0.75 -25.02 -42.13
N LYS A 434 -1.94 -24.90 -41.49
CA LYS A 434 -3.21 -25.34 -42.08
C LYS A 434 -3.53 -24.60 -43.38
N LYS A 435 -3.31 -23.29 -43.43
CA LYS A 435 -3.46 -22.46 -44.64
C LYS A 435 -2.46 -22.85 -45.73
N GLU A 436 -1.21 -23.13 -45.38
CA GLU A 436 -0.14 -23.57 -46.29
C GLU A 436 -0.44 -24.97 -46.87
N ILE A 437 -1.00 -25.89 -46.06
CA ILE A 437 -1.47 -27.20 -46.50
C ILE A 437 -2.74 -27.09 -47.38
N GLU A 438 -3.68 -26.20 -47.05
CA GLU A 438 -4.86 -25.91 -47.89
C GLU A 438 -4.49 -25.23 -49.22
N THR A 439 -3.50 -24.34 -49.21
CA THR A 439 -3.01 -23.70 -50.43
C THR A 439 -2.24 -24.69 -51.29
N ALA A 440 -1.38 -25.55 -50.74
CA ALA A 440 -0.75 -26.63 -51.50
C ALA A 440 -1.78 -27.59 -52.13
N LYS A 441 -2.86 -27.94 -51.40
CA LYS A 441 -3.97 -28.75 -51.93
C LYS A 441 -4.83 -28.03 -53.00
N LYS A 442 -5.01 -26.70 -52.88
CA LYS A 442 -5.74 -25.88 -53.88
C LYS A 442 -4.91 -25.61 -55.13
N THR A 443 -3.58 -25.50 -55.00
CA THR A 443 -2.68 -25.18 -56.12
C THR A 443 -2.53 -26.35 -57.08
N ASP A 444 -2.57 -27.60 -56.57
CA ASP A 444 -2.61 -28.81 -57.41
C ASP A 444 -3.99 -29.12 -58.01
N SER A 445 -5.07 -28.56 -57.48
CA SER A 445 -6.44 -28.87 -57.93
C SER A 445 -7.09 -27.79 -58.81
N LEU A 446 -6.61 -26.55 -58.79
CA LEU A 446 -7.25 -25.41 -59.47
C LEU A 446 -6.22 -24.43 -60.06
N LEU A 447 -5.16 -24.99 -60.64
CA LEU A 447 -4.83 -24.56 -61.99
C LEU A 447 -6.12 -24.65 -62.81
N ILE A 448 -6.46 -23.52 -63.42
CA ILE A 448 -7.19 -23.49 -64.68
C ILE A 448 -8.63 -23.96 -64.52
N SER A 449 -9.47 -23.10 -63.96
CA SER A 449 -10.80 -23.08 -64.56
C SER A 449 -11.29 -21.68 -64.68
N ASN A 450 -11.91 -21.07 -63.68
CA ASN A 450 -12.81 -19.99 -64.04
C ASN A 450 -13.02 -19.01 -62.90
N ALA A 451 -13.24 -17.76 -63.29
CA ALA A 451 -13.56 -16.58 -62.48
C ALA A 451 -12.33 -15.94 -61.80
N ILE A 452 -11.45 -15.21 -62.49
CA ILE A 452 -11.64 -14.26 -63.60
C ILE A 452 -12.59 -13.07 -63.32
N ASP A 453 -13.52 -13.09 -62.35
CA ASP A 453 -14.62 -12.11 -62.43
C ASP A 453 -14.74 -11.05 -61.33
N VAL A 454 -13.98 -11.10 -60.22
CA VAL A 454 -14.31 -10.20 -59.08
C VAL A 454 -13.11 -9.51 -58.42
N ALA A 455 -11.96 -9.49 -59.09
CA ALA A 455 -10.84 -8.60 -58.72
C ALA A 455 -10.96 -7.19 -59.34
N GLY A 456 -12.09 -6.88 -59.98
CA GLY A 456 -12.31 -5.64 -60.74
C GLY A 456 -13.03 -4.50 -59.99
N LYS A 457 -13.36 -4.61 -58.70
CA LYS A 457 -14.15 -3.56 -58.03
C LYS A 457 -13.65 -3.24 -56.61
N VAL A 458 -12.93 -2.11 -56.56
CA VAL A 458 -12.95 -1.12 -55.47
C VAL A 458 -12.01 -1.45 -54.29
N LEU A 459 -10.69 -1.30 -54.45
CA LEU A 459 -9.96 -0.05 -54.20
C LEU A 459 -10.79 1.22 -54.39
N ILE A 460 -11.15 1.88 -53.28
CA ILE A 460 -11.21 3.36 -53.08
C ILE A 460 -11.81 3.58 -51.68
N VAL A 461 -11.30 4.61 -50.98
CA VAL A 461 -11.72 5.16 -49.68
C VAL A 461 -11.04 4.58 -48.43
N ALA A 462 -9.74 4.89 -48.29
CA ALA A 462 -9.11 5.10 -47.00
C ALA A 462 -9.02 6.62 -46.73
N LEU A 463 -9.84 7.09 -45.77
CA LEU A 463 -9.70 8.17 -44.75
C LEU A 463 -8.73 9.35 -45.03
N PRO A 464 -9.04 10.63 -44.65
CA PRO A 464 -9.33 11.00 -43.25
C PRO A 464 -10.16 12.30 -42.96
N GLU A 465 -11.00 12.28 -41.92
CA GLU A 465 -11.63 13.47 -41.30
C GLU A 465 -11.71 13.31 -39.76
N ILE A 466 -10.57 13.11 -39.09
CA ILE A 466 -10.43 13.37 -37.63
C ILE A 466 -9.15 14.16 -37.38
N PHE A 467 -9.02 15.28 -38.09
CA PHE A 467 -8.09 16.37 -37.77
C PHE A 467 -8.86 17.64 -37.40
N LYS A 468 -10.00 17.49 -36.72
CA LYS A 468 -10.93 18.60 -36.47
C LYS A 468 -11.55 18.64 -35.08
N LEU A 469 -10.83 18.18 -34.05
CA LEU A 469 -11.22 18.42 -32.65
C LEU A 469 -10.03 18.76 -31.73
N PHE A 470 -9.17 19.67 -32.19
CA PHE A 470 -8.20 20.39 -31.34
C PHE A 470 -7.96 21.80 -31.87
N ARG A 471 -8.98 22.68 -31.77
CA ARG A 471 -8.76 24.11 -31.54
C ARG A 471 -10.06 24.78 -31.09
N GLU A 472 -10.18 24.89 -29.78
CA GLU A 472 -10.63 26.08 -29.04
C GLU A 472 -12.01 26.66 -29.36
N GLY A 473 -12.91 26.50 -28.39
CA GLY A 473 -14.06 27.37 -28.23
C GLY A 473 -13.73 28.69 -27.53
N LYS A 474 -14.66 29.63 -27.75
CA LYS A 474 -14.86 30.96 -27.14
C LYS A 474 -14.04 32.09 -27.80
N THR A 475 -14.60 33.24 -28.18
CA THR A 475 -15.87 33.92 -27.80
C THR A 475 -16.11 35.12 -28.72
N VAL A 476 -17.35 35.26 -29.22
CA VAL A 476 -18.24 36.45 -29.09
C VAL A 476 -17.73 37.84 -29.56
N LEU A 477 -18.37 38.38 -30.62
CA LEU A 477 -19.09 39.68 -30.74
C LEU A 477 -19.04 40.27 -32.16
N SER A 478 -20.22 40.72 -32.64
CA SER A 478 -20.46 41.94 -33.45
C SER A 478 -19.75 42.05 -34.82
N GLU A 479 -20.28 42.63 -35.90
CA GLU A 479 -21.54 43.21 -36.35
C GLU A 479 -21.30 43.48 -37.86
N LYS A 480 -22.40 43.51 -38.62
CA LYS A 480 -22.63 44.32 -39.82
C LYS A 480 -21.96 43.99 -41.17
N ASN A 481 -22.91 43.86 -42.10
CA ASN A 481 -22.94 44.05 -43.55
C ASN A 481 -22.48 42.90 -44.43
#